data_AF-A0A1Y0VR49-F1
#
_entry.id   AF-A0A1Y0VR49-F1
#
_cell.length_a   1.000
_cell.length_b   1.000
_cell.length_c   1.000
_cell.angle_alpha   90.00
_cell.angle_beta   90.00
_cell.angle_gamma   90.00
#
_symmetry.space_group_name_H-M   'P 1'
#
loop_
_entity.id
_entity.type
_entity.pdbx_description
1 polymer ?
#
loop_
_entity_poly.entity_id
_entity_poly.type
_entity_poly.pdbx_seq_one_letter_code
_entity_poly.pdbx_strand_id
1 'polypeptide(L)'
;MLFYFTVTNIYLSTLNIVLLGLVAFMSVPVLQSYILILAKSYSSKAVDVASSLNISAFSFGIVGGSFLGGVALDTYGLRSTMLLAAAMVALAVLMMLVENKFENKRQK
;
A
#
# COMPACT_ATOMS: atom_id res chain seq x y z
N MET A 1 -14.73 -1.04 -9.21
CA MET A 1 -16.00 -1.12 -9.96
C MET A 1 -17.10 -0.24 -9.33
N LEU A 2 -17.33 -0.28 -8.01
CA LEU A 2 -18.32 0.58 -7.33
C LEU A 2 -18.11 2.09 -7.58
N PHE A 3 -16.87 2.56 -7.62
CA PHE A 3 -16.54 3.97 -7.89
C PHE A 3 -16.97 4.48 -9.27
N TYR A 4 -17.07 3.60 -10.26
CA TYR A 4 -17.43 3.97 -11.64
C TYR A 4 -18.89 4.43 -11.74
N PHE A 5 -19.78 3.85 -10.94
CA PHE A 5 -21.19 4.25 -10.83
C PHE A 5 -21.40 5.46 -9.90
N THR A 6 -20.52 5.66 -8.93
CA THR A 6 -20.63 6.76 -7.96
C THR A 6 -20.10 8.10 -8.47
N VAL A 7 -19.27 8.10 -9.52
CA VAL A 7 -18.61 9.31 -10.04
C VAL A 7 -19.57 10.38 -10.58
N THR A 8 -20.82 10.01 -10.88
CA THR A 8 -21.85 10.93 -11.40
C THR A 8 -22.35 11.91 -10.33
N ASN A 9 -22.15 11.62 -9.04
CA ASN A 9 -22.56 12.49 -7.94
C ASN A 9 -21.40 12.79 -6.99
N ILE A 10 -21.00 14.08 -6.96
CA ILE A 10 -19.84 14.57 -6.21
C ILE A 10 -19.90 14.22 -4.70
N TYR A 11 -21.09 14.21 -4.11
CA TYR A 11 -21.29 13.91 -2.69
C TYR A 11 -21.00 12.45 -2.38
N LEU A 12 -21.54 11.52 -3.18
CA LEU A 12 -21.24 10.10 -2.98
C LEU A 12 -19.80 9.76 -3.34
N SER A 13 -19.22 10.39 -4.38
CA SER A 13 -17.82 10.18 -4.75
C SER A 13 -16.89 10.61 -3.61
N THR A 14 -17.14 11.78 -3.02
CA THR A 14 -16.37 12.27 -1.87
C THR A 14 -16.47 11.32 -0.68
N LEU A 15 -17.68 10.89 -0.32
CA LEU A 15 -17.89 9.92 0.77
C LEU A 15 -17.12 8.62 0.53
N ASN A 16 -17.14 8.12 -0.71
CA ASN A 16 -16.45 6.89 -1.09
C ASN A 16 -14.92 7.06 -1.04
N ILE A 17 -14.38 8.24 -1.43
CA ILE A 17 -12.94 8.54 -1.31
C ILE A 17 -12.56 8.57 0.18
N VAL A 18 -13.36 9.22 1.02
CA VAL A 18 -13.12 9.30 2.46
C VAL A 18 -13.14 7.91 3.10
N LEU A 19 -14.12 7.07 2.77
CA LEU A 19 -14.21 5.71 3.29
C LEU A 19 -13.03 4.84 2.82
N LEU A 20 -12.68 4.88 1.54
CA LEU A 20 -11.50 4.18 1.04
C LEU A 20 -10.21 4.69 1.68
N GLY A 21 -10.08 6.01 1.83
CA GLY A 21 -8.95 6.66 2.49
C GLY A 21 -8.82 6.24 3.95
N LEU A 22 -9.92 6.18 4.68
CA LEU A 22 -9.96 5.70 6.07
C LEU A 22 -9.50 4.25 6.18
N VAL A 23 -10.07 3.36 5.36
CA VAL A 23 -9.71 1.93 5.39
C VAL A 23 -8.24 1.72 5.01
N ALA A 24 -7.77 2.43 3.99
CA ALA A 24 -6.37 2.36 3.57
C ALA A 24 -5.44 2.89 4.68
N PHE A 25 -5.75 4.05 5.26
CA PHE A 25 -4.93 4.67 6.28
C PHE A 25 -4.89 3.86 7.58
N MET A 26 -6.03 3.30 8.01
CA MET A 26 -6.08 2.45 9.22
C MET A 26 -5.26 1.17 9.09
N SER A 27 -5.11 0.63 7.88
CA SER A 27 -4.35 -0.60 7.63
C SER A 27 -2.86 -0.42 7.87
N VAL A 28 -2.32 0.79 7.60
CA VAL A 28 -0.90 1.11 7.70
C VAL A 28 -0.34 0.98 9.14
N PRO A 29 -0.84 1.68 10.17
CA PRO A 29 -0.30 1.60 11.53
C PRO A 29 -0.46 0.22 12.17
N VAL A 30 -1.50 -0.54 11.79
CA VAL A 30 -1.71 -1.92 12.27
C VAL A 30 -0.55 -2.81 11.81
N LEU A 31 -0.21 -2.78 10.53
CA LEU A 31 0.88 -3.60 10.01
C LEU A 31 2.25 -3.12 10.51
N GLN A 32 2.46 -1.80 10.61
CA GLN A 32 3.70 -1.24 11.12
C GLN A 32 3.97 -1.66 12.57
N SER A 33 2.96 -1.57 13.45
CA SER A 33 3.11 -2.00 14.85
C SER A 33 3.30 -3.52 14.99
N TYR A 34 2.65 -4.32 14.15
CA TYR A 34 2.85 -5.77 14.12
C TYR A 34 4.31 -6.16 13.84
N ILE A 35 4.95 -5.53 12.86
CA ILE A 35 6.37 -5.77 12.53
C ILE A 35 7.27 -5.43 13.72
N LEU A 36 6.97 -4.34 14.45
CA LEU A 36 7.76 -3.96 15.63
C LEU A 36 7.59 -4.96 16.79
N ILE A 37 6.36 -5.44 17.01
CA ILE A 37 6.08 -6.49 18.01
C ILE A 37 6.83 -7.77 17.66
N LEU A 38 6.84 -8.16 16.39
CA LEU A 38 7.57 -9.32 15.90
C LEU A 38 9.09 -9.13 16.06
N ALA A 39 9.64 -7.98 15.68
CA ALA A 39 11.08 -7.70 15.87
C ALA A 39 11.48 -7.75 17.36
N LYS A 40 10.61 -7.25 18.25
CA LYS A 40 10.83 -7.27 19.70
C LYS A 40 10.90 -8.69 20.27
N SER A 41 10.18 -9.66 19.69
CA SER A 41 10.23 -11.05 20.13
C SER A 41 11.56 -11.74 19.82
N TYR A 42 12.26 -11.31 18.76
CA TYR A 42 13.59 -11.81 18.41
C TYR A 42 14.70 -11.11 19.21
N SER A 43 14.69 -9.77 19.29
CA SER A 43 15.65 -8.99 20.07
C SER A 43 15.22 -7.53 20.21
N SER A 44 15.42 -6.92 21.38
CA SER A 44 15.15 -5.49 21.56
C SER A 44 15.99 -4.59 20.64
N LYS A 45 17.19 -5.01 20.24
CA LYS A 45 18.05 -4.26 19.30
C LYS A 45 17.55 -4.33 17.85
N ALA A 46 16.77 -5.35 17.50
CA ALA A 46 16.21 -5.50 16.15
C ALA A 46 15.04 -4.53 15.90
N VAL A 47 14.39 -4.01 16.95
CA VAL A 47 13.26 -3.07 16.84
C VAL A 47 13.68 -1.76 16.19
N ASP A 48 14.82 -1.19 16.55
CA ASP A 48 15.30 0.09 16.00
C ASP A 48 15.64 -0.02 14.51
N VAL A 49 16.25 -1.14 14.11
CA VAL A 49 16.55 -1.43 12.70
C VAL A 49 15.27 -1.71 11.92
N ALA A 50 14.36 -2.53 12.46
CA ALA A 50 13.09 -2.84 11.80
C ALA A 50 12.21 -1.58 11.63
N SER A 51 12.16 -0.71 12.64
CA SER A 51 11.41 0.55 12.60
C SER A 51 11.97 1.52 11.56
N SER A 52 13.29 1.78 11.59
CA SER A 52 13.94 2.67 10.63
C SER A 52 13.80 2.17 9.19
N LEU A 53 13.89 0.85 8.98
CA LEU A 53 13.69 0.24 7.67
C LEU A 53 12.22 0.34 7.19
N ASN A 54 11.25 0.11 8.09
CA ASN A 54 9.83 0.23 7.80
C ASN A 54 9.43 1.67 7.42
N ILE A 55 9.91 2.67 8.18
CA ILE A 55 9.69 4.08 7.88
C ILE A 55 10.33 4.44 6.53
N SER A 56 11.58 4.00 6.29
CA SER A 56 12.29 4.27 5.04
C SER A 56 11.57 3.66 3.83
N ALA A 57 11.10 2.41 3.95
CA ALA A 57 10.34 1.73 2.90
C ALA A 57 9.02 2.45 2.60
N PHE A 58 8.32 2.94 3.64
CA PHE A 58 7.09 3.72 3.46
C PHE A 58 7.35 5.05 2.73
N SER A 59 8.38 5.80 3.15
CA SER A 59 8.76 7.04 2.47
C SER A 59 9.16 6.80 1.02
N PHE A 60 9.93 5.74 0.75
CA PHE A 60 10.30 5.36 -0.62
C PHE A 60 9.07 4.99 -1.47
N GLY A 61 8.12 4.24 -0.88
CA GLY A 61 6.85 3.91 -1.51
C GLY A 61 6.03 5.15 -1.88
N ILE A 62 5.96 6.16 -1.00
CA ILE A 62 5.28 7.43 -1.28
C ILE A 62 5.99 8.17 -2.42
N VAL A 63 7.31 8.30 -2.38
CA VAL A 63 8.07 8.99 -3.42
C VAL A 63 7.91 8.30 -4.77
N GLY A 64 8.08 6.98 -4.83
CA GLY A 64 7.89 6.21 -6.06
C GLY A 64 6.44 6.26 -6.57
N GLY A 65 5.46 6.11 -5.69
CA GLY A 65 4.05 6.13 -6.04
C GLY A 65 3.57 7.51 -6.51
N SER A 66 4.01 8.58 -5.85
CA SER A 66 3.70 9.96 -6.25
C SER A 66 4.38 10.36 -7.56
N PHE A 67 5.62 9.91 -7.79
CA PHE A 67 6.32 10.13 -9.06
C PHE A 67 5.59 9.43 -10.23
N LEU A 68 5.33 8.13 -10.10
CA LEU A 68 4.63 7.36 -11.14
C LEU A 68 3.20 7.86 -11.35
N GLY A 69 2.49 8.17 -10.27
CA GLY A 69 1.14 8.75 -10.31
C GLY A 69 1.13 10.13 -10.98
N GLY A 70 2.13 10.97 -10.71
CA GLY A 70 2.29 12.30 -11.32
C GLY A 70 2.53 12.21 -12.82
N VAL A 71 3.44 11.33 -13.26
CA VAL A 71 3.71 11.09 -14.69
C VAL A 71 2.46 10.56 -15.41
N ALA A 72 1.75 9.62 -14.79
CA ALA A 72 0.52 9.07 -15.35
C ALA A 72 -0.61 10.12 -15.44
N LEU A 73 -0.70 11.00 -14.45
CA LEU A 73 -1.66 12.10 -14.43
C LEU A 73 -1.42 13.10 -15.56
N ASP A 74 -0.16 13.51 -15.76
CA ASP A 74 0.23 14.47 -16.80
C ASP A 74 0.00 13.92 -18.21
N THR A 75 0.29 12.63 -18.43
CA THR A 75 0.23 12.02 -19.77
C THR A 75 -1.17 11.52 -20.16
N TYR A 76 -1.93 10.96 -19.21
CA TYR A 76 -3.16 10.21 -19.50
C TYR A 76 -4.40 10.70 -18.69
N GLY A 77 -4.24 11.73 -17.87
CA GLY A 77 -5.33 12.34 -17.09
C GLY A 77 -5.77 11.55 -15.85
N LEU A 78 -6.72 12.11 -15.09
CA LEU A 78 -7.10 11.62 -13.75
C LEU A 78 -7.72 10.21 -13.71
N ARG A 79 -8.21 9.69 -14.85
CA ARG A 79 -8.83 8.36 -14.89
C ARG A 79 -7.79 7.24 -15.00
N SER A 80 -6.63 7.51 -15.60
CA SER A 80 -5.55 6.53 -15.79
C SER A 80 -4.81 6.23 -14.49
N THR A 81 -4.68 7.21 -13.60
CA THR A 81 -4.02 7.07 -12.29
C THR A 81 -4.71 6.02 -11.43
N MET A 82 -6.03 5.86 -11.57
CA MET A 82 -6.79 4.82 -10.89
C MET A 82 -6.44 3.41 -11.39
N LEU A 83 -6.22 3.25 -12.69
CA LEU A 83 -5.76 1.99 -13.29
C LEU A 83 -4.31 1.69 -12.92
N LEU A 84 -3.46 2.73 -12.90
CA LEU A 84 -2.07 2.61 -12.46
C LEU A 84 -2.00 2.14 -10.99
N ALA A 85 -2.81 2.76 -10.11
CA ALA A 85 -2.88 2.36 -8.71
C ALA A 85 -3.37 0.90 -8.56
N ALA A 86 -4.39 0.50 -9.32
CA ALA A 86 -4.85 -0.89 -9.33
C ALA A 86 -3.76 -1.87 -9.80
N ALA A 87 -3.00 -1.50 -10.84
CA ALA A 87 -1.87 -2.29 -11.33
C ALA A 87 -0.75 -2.40 -10.28
N MET A 88 -0.42 -1.30 -9.58
CA MET A 88 0.57 -1.31 -8.49
C MET A 88 0.14 -2.24 -7.34
N VAL A 89 -1.14 -2.20 -6.94
CA VAL A 89 -1.68 -3.12 -5.93
C VAL A 89 -1.63 -4.57 -6.42
N ALA A 90 -1.99 -4.82 -7.69
CA ALA A 90 -1.92 -6.16 -8.27
C ALA A 90 -0.48 -6.70 -8.27
N LEU A 91 0.52 -5.87 -8.62
CA LEU A 91 1.93 -6.23 -8.55
C LEU A 91 2.38 -6.55 -7.11
N ALA A 92 1.95 -5.74 -6.13
CA ALA A 92 2.26 -5.99 -4.72
C ALA A 92 1.66 -7.32 -4.23
N VAL A 93 0.42 -7.63 -4.60
CA VAL A 93 -0.23 -8.91 -4.28
C VAL A 93 0.50 -10.07 -4.95
N LEU A 94 0.92 -9.93 -6.21
CA LEU A 94 1.70 -10.97 -6.90
C LEU A 94 3.03 -11.22 -6.19
N MET A 95 3.74 -10.17 -5.79
CA MET A 95 4.99 -10.32 -5.03
C MET A 95 4.74 -11.03 -3.68
N MET A 96 3.70 -10.65 -2.95
CA MET A 96 3.32 -11.30 -1.69
C MET A 96 3.00 -12.79 -1.88
N LEU A 97 2.28 -13.14 -2.96
CA LEU A 97 1.96 -14.54 -3.28
C LEU A 97 3.21 -15.34 -3.64
N VAL A 98 4.16 -14.74 -4.36
CA VAL A 98 5.44 -15.35 -4.68
C VAL A 98 6.23 -15.60 -3.40
N GLU A 99 6.34 -14.60 -2.52
CA GLU A 99 7.07 -14.70 -1.26
C GLU A 99 6.49 -15.79 -0.35
N ASN A 100 5.16 -15.84 -0.19
CA ASN A 100 4.48 -16.89 0.58
C ASN A 100 4.75 -18.30 0.00
N LYS A 101 4.84 -18.43 -1.32
CA LYS A 101 5.20 -19.70 -1.98
C LYS A 101 6.66 -20.10 -1.70
N PHE A 102 7.58 -19.14 -1.61
CA PHE A 102 8.97 -19.39 -1.26
C PHE A 102 9.14 -19.73 0.23
N GLU A 103 8.38 -19.09 1.11
CA GLU A 103 8.37 -19.39 2.54
C GLU A 103 7.89 -20.82 2.80
N ASN A 104 6.79 -21.24 2.17
CA ASN A 104 6.28 -22.62 2.24
C ASN A 104 7.27 -23.68 1.71
N LYS A 105 8.19 -23.31 0.81
CA LYS A 105 9.25 -24.21 0.34
C LYS A 105 10.44 -24.28 1.30
N ARG A 106 10.68 -23.26 2.13
CA ARG A 106 11.78 -23.25 3.11
C ARG A 106 11.45 -23.99 4.41
N GLN A 107 10.17 -24.22 4.68
CA GLN A 107 9.71 -24.99 5.85
C GLN A 107 9.53 -26.50 5.58
N LYS A 108 9.83 -26.98 4.36
CA LYS A 108 9.93 -28.41 4.01
C LYS A 108 11.39 -28.81 3.88
#